data_AF-A0A5R2MW34-F1
#
_entry.id   AF-A0A5R2MW34-F1
#
_cell.length_a   1.000
_cell.length_b   1.000
_cell.length_c   1.000
_cell.angle_alpha   90.00
_cell.angle_beta   90.00
_cell.angle_gamma   90.00
#
_symmetry.space_group_name_H-M   'P 1'
#
loop_
_entity.id
_entity.type
_entity.pdbx_description
1 polymer ?
#
loop_
_entity_poly.entity_id
_entity_poly.type
_entity_poly.pdbx_seq_one_letter_code
_entity_poly.pdbx_strand_id
1 'polypeptide(L)'
;MDKIANPAPGFQRNPDKIITIEPYSGTVTVRAGDTVIASSAKAKVLTEAPYPAAFYIPFADIDFDKLSRTDHSTHCPYKGDAS
;
A
#
# COMPACT_ATOMS: atom_id res chain seq x y z
N MET A 1 -11.11 9.40 -22.20
CA MET A 1 -11.01 8.22 -21.30
C MET A 1 -11.38 8.70 -19.92
N ASP A 2 -12.61 8.44 -19.50
CA ASP A 2 -13.11 8.85 -18.19
C ASP A 2 -12.31 8.14 -17.09
N LYS A 3 -11.34 8.85 -16.51
CA LYS A 3 -10.80 8.50 -15.20
C LYS A 3 -11.98 8.58 -14.26
N ILE A 4 -12.54 7.45 -13.83
CA ILE A 4 -13.37 7.41 -12.63
C ILE A 4 -12.49 7.98 -11.53
N ALA A 5 -12.74 9.24 -11.18
CA ALA A 5 -11.97 9.93 -10.17
C ALA A 5 -12.16 9.16 -8.86
N ASN A 6 -11.06 8.76 -8.23
CA ASN A 6 -11.11 8.17 -6.91
C ASN A 6 -11.90 9.13 -5.99
N PRO A 7 -12.97 8.66 -5.32
CA PRO A 7 -13.86 9.54 -4.55
C PRO A 7 -13.23 10.09 -3.26
N ALA A 8 -12.00 9.70 -2.93
CA ALA A 8 -11.33 10.18 -1.72
C ALA A 8 -11.26 11.73 -1.71
N PRO A 9 -11.62 12.39 -0.59
CA PRO A 9 -11.69 13.86 -0.51
C PRO A 9 -10.39 14.58 -0.89
N GLY A 10 -9.24 13.93 -0.76
CA GLY A 10 -7.96 14.46 -1.19
C GLY A 10 -7.93 14.81 -2.68
N PHE A 11 -8.50 13.98 -3.55
CA PHE A 11 -8.50 14.24 -5.01
C PHE A 11 -9.46 15.36 -5.40
N GLN A 12 -10.52 15.61 -4.62
CA GLN A 12 -11.40 16.76 -4.85
C GLN A 12 -10.70 18.08 -4.57
N ARG A 13 -9.83 18.12 -3.55
CA ARG A 13 -9.07 19.33 -3.17
C ARG A 13 -7.79 19.52 -3.97
N ASN A 14 -7.21 18.42 -4.49
CA ASN A 14 -6.00 18.43 -5.31
C ASN A 14 -6.16 17.43 -6.47
N PRO A 15 -6.87 17.82 -7.55
CA PRO A 15 -7.20 16.92 -8.66
C PRO A 15 -5.96 16.46 -9.44
N ASP A 16 -4.87 17.22 -9.38
CA ASP A 16 -3.61 16.91 -10.06
C ASP A 16 -2.74 15.92 -9.28
N LYS A 17 -3.12 15.56 -8.04
CA LYS A 17 -2.41 14.52 -7.28
C LYS A 17 -2.47 13.20 -8.04
N ILE A 18 -1.30 12.63 -8.31
CA ILE A 18 -1.16 11.32 -8.92
C ILE A 18 -0.70 10.32 -7.86
N ILE A 19 -1.49 9.26 -7.69
CA ILE A 19 -1.10 8.04 -6.98
C ILE A 19 -1.41 6.89 -7.93
N THR A 20 -0.41 6.06 -8.23
CA THR A 20 -0.59 4.87 -9.06
C THR A 20 -0.41 3.62 -8.22
N ILE A 21 -1.13 2.56 -8.60
CA ILE A 21 -0.98 1.23 -8.03
C ILE A 21 -0.94 0.25 -9.18
N GLU A 22 0.16 -0.48 -9.31
CA GLU A 22 0.38 -1.40 -10.43
C GLU A 22 0.78 -2.78 -9.90
N PRO A 23 0.45 -3.87 -10.60
CA PRO A 23 1.00 -5.19 -10.28
C PRO A 23 2.52 -5.16 -10.37
N TYR A 24 3.19 -5.78 -9.39
CA TYR A 24 4.63 -5.96 -9.44
C TYR A 24 4.98 -7.30 -10.09
N SER A 25 5.83 -7.27 -11.12
CA SER A 25 6.36 -8.48 -11.75
C SER A 25 7.57 -8.99 -10.96
N GLY A 26 7.33 -9.93 -10.06
CA GLY A 26 8.36 -10.54 -9.23
C GLY A 26 7.81 -11.02 -7.89
N THR A 27 8.67 -11.65 -7.09
CA THR A 27 8.32 -12.02 -5.71
C THR A 27 8.90 -11.00 -4.74
N VAL A 28 8.05 -10.44 -3.88
CA VAL A 28 8.46 -9.56 -2.79
C VAL A 28 8.48 -10.36 -1.50
N THR A 29 9.63 -10.37 -0.83
CA THR A 29 9.81 -11.00 0.49
C THR A 29 10.00 -9.92 1.55
N VAL A 30 9.14 -9.91 2.56
CA VAL A 30 9.21 -8.99 3.70
C VAL A 30 9.82 -9.72 4.88
N ARG A 31 10.88 -9.14 5.47
CA ARG A 31 11.61 -9.71 6.60
C ARG A 31 11.79 -8.72 7.74
N ALA A 32 11.76 -9.23 8.97
CA ALA A 32 12.30 -8.57 10.14
C ALA A 32 13.49 -9.40 10.64
N GLY A 33 14.71 -8.94 10.36
CA GLY A 33 15.93 -9.73 10.54
C GLY A 33 15.86 -11.06 9.78
N ASP A 34 15.97 -12.17 10.51
CA ASP A 34 15.92 -13.52 9.93
C ASP A 34 14.51 -14.08 9.75
N THR A 35 13.49 -13.38 10.25
CA THR A 35 12.10 -13.85 10.17
C THR A 35 11.43 -13.32 8.90
N VAL A 36 10.96 -14.22 8.04
CA VAL A 36 10.08 -13.88 6.92
C VAL A 36 8.65 -13.70 7.42
N ILE A 37 8.09 -12.51 7.22
CA ILE A 37 6.72 -12.13 7.61
C ILE A 37 5.76 -12.34 6.43
N ALA A 38 6.21 -12.10 5.20
CA ALA A 38 5.40 -12.29 4.00
C ALA A 38 6.26 -12.62 2.78
N SER A 39 5.70 -13.35 1.83
CA SER A 39 6.30 -13.61 0.51
C SER A 39 5.19 -13.66 -0.54
N SER A 40 5.22 -12.77 -1.52
CA SER A 40 4.13 -12.63 -2.48
C SER A 40 4.62 -12.39 -3.90
N ALA A 41 4.11 -13.19 -4.83
CA ALA A 41 4.19 -12.94 -6.27
C ALA A 41 3.02 -12.09 -6.81
N LYS A 42 2.14 -11.62 -5.92
CA LYS A 42 0.94 -10.82 -6.22
C LYS A 42 1.01 -9.42 -5.59
N ALA A 43 2.21 -9.01 -5.18
CA ALA A 43 2.46 -7.69 -4.63
C ALA A 43 2.07 -6.61 -5.64
N LYS A 44 1.69 -5.45 -5.11
CA LYS A 44 1.47 -4.24 -5.90
C LYS A 44 2.47 -3.18 -5.50
N VAL A 45 2.91 -2.37 -6.45
CA VAL A 45 3.74 -1.20 -6.20
C VAL A 45 2.87 0.05 -6.23
N LEU A 46 2.93 0.84 -5.15
CA LEU A 46 2.33 2.15 -5.06
C LEU A 46 3.40 3.20 -5.31
N THR A 47 3.12 4.12 -6.23
CA THR A 47 3.97 5.29 -6.48
C THR A 47 3.22 6.57 -6.13
N GLU A 48 3.83 7.39 -5.29
CA GLU A 48 3.33 8.70 -4.89
C GLU A 48 4.50 9.68 -4.77
N ALA A 49 4.79 10.43 -5.83
CA ALA A 49 5.90 11.38 -5.80
C ALA A 49 5.68 12.48 -4.73
N PRO A 50 6.76 12.92 -4.05
CA PRO A 50 8.17 12.54 -4.25
C PRO A 50 8.65 11.37 -3.36
N TYR A 51 7.74 10.61 -2.74
CA TYR A 51 8.12 9.53 -1.84
C TYR A 51 8.65 8.31 -2.60
N PRO A 52 9.55 7.51 -1.98
CA PRO A 52 9.90 6.21 -2.52
C PRO A 52 8.67 5.32 -2.71
N ALA A 53 8.72 4.47 -3.73
CA ALA A 53 7.64 3.52 -3.99
C ALA A 53 7.46 2.55 -2.80
N ALA A 54 6.21 2.18 -2.53
CA ALA A 54 5.85 1.27 -1.45
C ALA A 54 5.23 -0.02 -2.01
N PHE A 55 5.61 -1.17 -1.45
CA PHE A 55 4.98 -2.44 -1.78
C PHE A 55 3.78 -2.71 -0.88
N TYR A 56 2.65 -3.03 -1.51
CA TYR A 56 1.47 -3.55 -0.84
C TYR A 56 1.42 -5.06 -1.04
N ILE A 57 1.42 -5.79 0.08
CA ILE A 57 1.35 -7.24 0.10
C ILE A 57 -0.10 -7.66 0.38
N PRO A 58 -0.70 -8.57 -0.42
CA PRO A 58 -2.02 -9.11 -0.12
C PRO A 58 -2.03 -9.81 1.24
N PHE A 59 -3.09 -9.62 2.04
CA PHE A 59 -3.19 -10.21 3.38
C PHE A 59 -3.08 -11.74 3.38
N ALA A 60 -3.54 -12.41 2.32
CA ALA A 60 -3.43 -13.87 2.18
C ALA A 60 -1.98 -14.38 2.12
N ASP A 61 -1.03 -13.51 1.80
CA ASP A 61 0.40 -13.84 1.69
C ASP A 61 1.20 -13.36 2.93
N ILE A 62 0.52 -12.85 3.96
CA ILE A 62 1.10 -12.36 5.21
C ILE A 62 0.85 -13.39 6.32
N ASP A 63 1.91 -13.73 7.04
CA ASP A 63 1.83 -14.54 8.26
C ASP A 63 1.52 -13.63 9.46
N PHE A 64 0.23 -13.50 9.77
CA PHE A 64 -0.24 -12.63 10.85
C PHE A 64 0.07 -13.17 12.25
N ASP A 65 0.43 -14.44 12.42
CA ASP A 65 0.85 -14.98 13.73
C ASP A 65 2.18 -14.36 14.19
N LYS A 66 2.93 -13.75 13.26
CA LYS A 66 4.18 -13.01 13.52
C LYS A 66 3.96 -11.52 13.80
N LEU A 67 2.71 -11.05 13.77
CA LEU A 67 2.34 -9.65 13.91
C LEU A 67 1.35 -9.48 15.06
N SER A 68 1.44 -8.36 15.76
CA SER A 68 0.41 -7.93 16.70
C SER A 68 -0.19 -6.63 16.21
N ARG A 69 -1.52 -6.55 16.22
CA ARG A 69 -2.22 -5.29 15.99
C ARG A 69 -1.83 -4.28 17.08
N THR A 70 -1.76 -3.01 16.70
CA THR A 70 -1.60 -1.89 17.63
C THR A 70 -2.79 -0.95 17.52
N ASP A 71 -2.96 -0.08 18.52
CA ASP A 71 -3.99 0.98 18.48
C ASP A 71 -3.55 2.20 17.66
N HIS A 72 -2.33 2.21 17.13
CA HIS A 72 -1.82 3.32 16.35
C HIS A 72 -2.49 3.37 14.97
N SER A 73 -3.00 4.55 14.60
CA SER A 73 -3.59 4.79 13.29
C SER A 73 -3.23 6.18 12.79
N THR A 74 -3.13 6.32 11.47
CA THR A 74 -2.91 7.62 10.81
C THR A 74 -3.86 7.77 9.65
N HIS A 75 -4.35 8.99 9.44
CA HIS A 75 -5.29 9.30 8.37
C HIS A 75 -4.59 10.01 7.21
N CYS A 76 -4.81 9.51 5.99
CA CYS A 76 -4.41 10.15 4.75
C CYS A 76 -5.66 10.50 3.92
N PRO A 77 -5.84 11.76 3.49
CA PRO A 77 -7.03 12.17 2.74
C PRO A 77 -7.17 11.51 1.36
N TYR A 78 -6.11 10.87 0.85
CA TYR A 78 -6.12 10.16 -0.43
C TYR A 78 -6.26 8.64 -0.28
N LYS A 79 -5.85 8.08 0.87
CA LYS A 79 -5.68 6.62 1.08
C LYS A 79 -6.54 6.06 2.22
N GLY A 80 -7.18 6.92 3.02
CA GLY A 80 -7.96 6.53 4.19
C GLY A 80 -7.07 6.33 5.42
N ASP A 81 -7.50 5.43 6.30
CA ASP A 81 -6.84 5.14 7.57
C ASP A 81 -5.88 3.95 7.45
N ALA A 82 -4.65 4.12 7.95
CA ALA A 82 -3.68 3.04 8.11
C ALA A 82 -3.77 2.46 9.53
N SER A 83 -3.63 1.14 9.67
CA SER A 83 -3.68 0.40 10.95
C SER A 83 -2.82 -0.85 10.95
#